data_AF-A0A423XPY4-F1
#
_entry.id   AF-A0A423XPY4-F1
#
_cell.length_a   1.000
_cell.length_b   1.000
_cell.length_c   1.000
_cell.angle_alpha   90.00
_cell.angle_beta   90.00
_cell.angle_gamma   90.00
#
_symmetry.space_group_name_H-M   'P 1'
#
loop_
_entity.id
_entity.type
_entity.pdbx_description
1 polymer ?
#
loop_
_entity_poly.entity_id
_entity_poly.type
_entity_poly.pdbx_seq_one_letter_code
_entity_poly.pdbx_strand_id
1 'polypeptide(L)'
;NQEYSLIINRATLDEDQTPEAFCESQMDILRNKLPGFQLEGKMLRHETGPSRLPVVQIANRYLQEGKTIRQVQTLVQLPFDASTNPLNR
;
A
#
# COMPACT_ATOMS: atom_id res chain seq x y z
N ASN A 1 -4.95 22.09 13.82
CA ASN A 1 -5.46 20.96 13.02
C ASN A 1 -4.57 20.75 11.83
N GLN A 2 -3.78 19.67 11.82
CA GLN A 2 -3.18 19.19 10.58
C GLN A 2 -4.19 18.25 9.95
N GLU A 3 -4.74 18.66 8.81
CA GLU A 3 -5.65 17.82 8.04
C GLU A 3 -4.83 16.69 7.39
N TYR A 4 -5.27 15.46 7.61
CA TYR A 4 -4.73 14.30 6.91
C TYR A 4 -5.71 13.91 5.81
N SER A 5 -5.21 13.69 4.60
CA SER A 5 -5.98 13.09 3.52
C SER A 5 -5.88 11.58 3.62
N LEU A 6 -7.03 10.90 3.61
CA LEU A 6 -7.11 9.45 3.55
C LEU A 6 -7.64 9.03 2.18
N ILE A 7 -6.87 8.21 1.47
CA ILE A 7 -7.24 7.64 0.18
C ILE A 7 -7.29 6.13 0.33
N ILE A 8 -8.41 5.51 -0.05
CA ILE A 8 -8.61 4.06 0.00
C ILE A 8 -8.79 3.55 -1.43
N ASN A 9 -7.86 2.70 -1.86
CA ASN A 9 -7.89 2.05 -3.17
C ASN A 9 -8.04 0.54 -3.00
N ARG A 10 -8.52 -0.14 -4.05
CA ARG A 10 -8.54 -1.59 -4.16
C ARG A 10 -7.65 -2.04 -5.32
N ALA A 11 -6.98 -3.17 -5.13
CA ALA A 11 -6.18 -3.83 -6.15
C ALA A 11 -6.33 -5.34 -6.00
N THR A 12 -6.16 -6.06 -7.10
CA THR A 12 -6.09 -7.52 -7.12
C THR A 12 -4.63 -7.93 -7.17
N LEU A 13 -4.27 -8.95 -6.40
CA LEU A 13 -2.96 -9.58 -6.46
C LEU A 13 -2.97 -10.62 -7.58
N ASP A 14 -1.84 -10.80 -8.25
CA ASP A 14 -1.65 -11.97 -9.13
C ASP A 14 -1.62 -13.26 -8.28
N GLU A 15 -1.90 -14.43 -8.88
CA GLU A 15 -2.16 -15.71 -8.18
C GLU A 15 -1.13 -16.05 -7.08
N ASP A 16 0.15 -15.77 -7.32
CA ASP A 16 1.25 -16.07 -6.38
C ASP A 16 1.90 -14.81 -5.80
N GLN A 17 1.33 -13.63 -6.05
CA GLN A 17 1.93 -12.39 -5.59
C GLN A 17 1.63 -12.16 -4.10
N THR A 18 2.70 -12.12 -3.31
CA THR A 18 2.59 -11.77 -1.89
C THR A 18 2.28 -10.28 -1.70
N PRO A 19 1.63 -9.89 -0.59
CA PRO A 19 1.46 -8.49 -0.21
C PRO A 19 2.76 -7.66 -0.27
N GLU A 20 3.87 -8.26 0.13
CA GLU A 20 5.21 -7.68 0.07
C GLU A 20 5.64 -7.40 -1.37
N ALA A 21 5.57 -8.42 -2.24
CA ALA A 21 5.98 -8.30 -3.64
C ALA A 21 5.13 -7.27 -4.37
N PHE A 22 3.83 -7.21 -4.07
CA PHE A 22 2.97 -6.15 -4.58
C PHE A 22 3.45 -4.78 -4.10
N CYS A 23 3.66 -4.60 -2.80
CA CYS A 23 4.14 -3.36 -2.22
C CYS A 23 5.47 -2.90 -2.84
N GLU A 24 6.43 -3.82 -3.00
CA GLU A 24 7.72 -3.55 -3.64
C GLU A 24 7.54 -3.07 -5.09
N SER A 25 6.68 -3.73 -5.87
CA SER A 25 6.37 -3.30 -7.25
C SER A 25 5.76 -1.89 -7.29
N GLN A 26 4.89 -1.56 -6.33
CA GLN A 26 4.34 -0.22 -6.21
C GLN A 26 5.42 0.80 -5.83
N MET A 27 6.37 0.44 -4.96
CA MET A 27 7.43 1.36 -4.55
C MET A 27 8.35 1.70 -5.72
N ASP A 28 8.64 0.75 -6.60
CA ASP A 28 9.41 1.00 -7.81
C ASP A 28 8.67 1.92 -8.79
N ILE A 29 7.36 1.73 -8.95
CA ILE A 29 6.52 2.63 -9.74
C ILE A 29 6.56 4.06 -9.16
N LEU A 30 6.39 4.20 -7.84
CA LEU A 30 6.41 5.51 -7.18
C LEU A 30 7.78 6.17 -7.27
N ARG A 31 8.87 5.42 -7.10
CA ARG A 31 10.24 5.92 -7.23
C ARG A 31 10.49 6.55 -8.60
N ASN A 32 9.91 5.97 -9.65
CA ASN A 32 10.06 6.46 -11.02
C ASN A 32 9.12 7.62 -11.36
N LYS A 33 7.97 7.75 -10.67
CA LYS A 33 6.94 8.75 -10.97
C LYS A 33 6.98 9.98 -10.08
N LEU A 34 7.42 9.83 -8.83
CA LEU A 34 7.37 10.89 -7.83
C LEU A 34 8.75 11.53 -7.63
N PRO A 35 8.91 12.84 -7.90
CA PRO A 35 10.17 13.53 -7.68
C PRO A 35 10.61 13.45 -6.23
N GLY A 36 11.89 13.18 -6.00
CA GLY A 36 12.46 13.13 -4.64
C GLY A 36 11.89 12.01 -3.76
N PHE A 37 11.30 10.97 -4.36
CA PHE A 37 10.75 9.84 -3.62
C PHE A 37 11.82 9.14 -2.78
N GLN A 38 11.52 8.93 -1.50
CA GLN A 38 12.38 8.23 -0.56
C GLN A 38 11.54 7.42 0.42
N LEU A 39 11.95 6.18 0.68
CA LEU A 39 11.37 5.38 1.76
C LEU A 39 11.81 5.93 3.11
N GLU A 40 10.87 5.97 4.06
CA GLU A 40 11.12 6.34 5.44
C GLU A 40 10.96 5.10 6.33
N GLY A 41 12.06 4.64 6.94
CA GLY A 41 12.05 3.50 7.85
C GLY A 41 11.98 2.14 7.14
N LYS A 42 11.48 1.14 7.87
CA LYS A 42 11.38 -0.26 7.41
C LYS A 42 9.92 -0.59 7.05
N MET A 43 9.75 -1.52 6.12
CA MET A 43 8.46 -2.16 5.88
C MET A 43 8.02 -2.91 7.15
N LEU A 44 6.80 -2.61 7.63
CA LEU A 44 6.23 -3.24 8.80
C LEU A 44 5.22 -4.30 8.39
N ARG A 45 5.24 -5.43 9.11
CA ARG A 45 4.31 -6.55 8.93
C ARG A 45 3.60 -6.81 10.24
N HIS A 46 2.29 -6.91 10.20
CA HIS A 46 1.47 -7.27 11.35
C HIS A 46 0.12 -7.82 10.89
N GLU A 47 -0.65 -8.33 11.86
CA GLU A 47 -2.03 -8.75 11.65
C GLU A 47 -2.97 -7.75 12.30
N THR A 48 -4.17 -7.55 11.73
CA THR A 48 -5.19 -6.68 12.31
C THR A 48 -6.56 -7.34 12.41
N GLY A 49 -7.32 -6.93 13.43
CA GLY A 49 -8.70 -7.38 13.66
C GLY A 49 -8.83 -8.84 14.14
N PRO A 50 -10.07 -9.27 14.43
CA PRO A 50 -10.35 -10.62 14.93
C PRO A 50 -10.03 -11.72 13.91
N SER A 51 -10.12 -11.40 12.61
CA SER A 51 -9.78 -12.31 11.52
C SER A 51 -8.29 -12.38 11.20
N ARG A 52 -7.44 -11.67 11.97
CA ARG A 52 -5.97 -11.62 11.78
C ARG A 52 -5.56 -11.34 10.34
N LEU A 53 -6.12 -10.29 9.75
CA LEU A 53 -5.86 -9.94 8.36
C LEU A 53 -4.40 -9.51 8.20
N PRO A 54 -3.66 -10.04 7.21
CA PRO A 54 -2.29 -9.61 6.94
C PRO A 54 -2.23 -8.14 6.54
N VAL A 55 -1.31 -7.40 7.15
CA VAL A 55 -1.08 -5.98 6.88
C VAL A 55 0.40 -5.72 6.59
N VAL A 56 0.64 -5.02 5.49
CA VAL A 56 1.95 -4.45 5.15
C VAL A 56 1.85 -2.93 5.20
N GLN A 57 2.77 -2.28 5.90
CA GLN A 57 2.80 -0.83 6.00
C GLN A 57 4.17 -0.28 5.61
N ILE A 58 4.17 0.81 4.84
CA ILE A 58 5.35 1.51 4.36
C ILE A 58 5.15 3.00 4.55
N ALA A 59 6.17 3.67 5.08
CA ALA A 59 6.23 5.13 5.08
C ALA A 59 7.19 5.61 3.98
N ASN A 60 6.84 6.71 3.34
CA ASN A 60 7.67 7.35 2.33
C ASN A 60 7.45 8.87 2.34
N ARG A 61 8.34 9.57 1.64
CA ARG A 61 8.20 10.98 1.33
C ARG A 61 8.50 11.25 -0.13
N TYR A 62 7.92 12.31 -0.67
CA TYR A 62 8.17 12.78 -2.03
C TYR A 62 7.88 14.27 -2.16
N LEU A 63 8.24 14.87 -3.28
CA LEU A 63 7.97 16.27 -3.59
C LEU A 63 6.72 16.38 -4.47
N GLN A 64 5.82 17.29 -4.08
CA GLN A 64 4.64 17.66 -4.85
C GLN A 64 4.45 19.17 -4.73
N GLU A 65 4.40 19.87 -5.87
CA GLU A 65 4.18 21.33 -5.92
C GLU A 65 5.15 22.13 -5.02
N GLY A 66 6.42 21.71 -4.99
CA GLY A 66 7.46 22.34 -4.17
C GLY A 66 7.37 22.04 -2.66
N LYS A 67 6.43 21.20 -2.22
CA LYS A 67 6.27 20.77 -0.83
C LYS A 67 6.70 19.32 -0.65
N THR A 68 7.29 19.01 0.49
CA THR A 68 7.54 17.61 0.89
C THR A 68 6.26 17.03 1.46
N ILE A 69 5.77 15.97 0.83
CA ILE A 69 4.66 15.17 1.32
C ILE A 69 5.23 13.95 2.04
N ARG A 70 4.69 13.64 3.22
CA ARG A 70 4.95 12.38 3.92
C ARG A 70 3.69 11.54 3.85
N GLN A 71 3.85 10.29 3.48
CA GLN A 71 2.76 9.36 3.29
C GLN A 71 3.02 8.07 4.04
N VAL A 72 1.98 7.53 4.65
CA VAL A 72 1.92 6.14 5.12
C VAL A 72 0.97 5.39 4.21
N GLN A 73 1.46 4.29 3.64
CA GLN A 73 0.67 3.37 2.84
C GLN A 73 0.48 2.09 3.62
N THR A 74 -0.79 1.71 3.80
CA THR A 74 -1.18 0.48 4.49
C THR A 74 -1.94 -0.38 3.50
N LEU A 75 -1.43 -1.59 3.27
CA LEU A 75 -2.07 -2.61 2.47
C LEU A 75 -2.63 -3.68 3.39
N VAL A 76 -3.91 -3.98 3.24
CA VAL A 76 -4.61 -5.03 3.97
C VAL A 76 -5.01 -6.10 2.97
N GLN A 77 -4.53 -7.33 3.16
CA GLN A 77 -4.97 -8.45 2.35
C GLN A 77 -6.31 -8.94 2.87
N LEU A 78 -7.33 -8.84 2.01
CA LEU A 78 -8.66 -9.36 2.32
C LEU A 78 -8.74 -10.85 1.95
N PRO A 79 -9.53 -11.66 2.69
CA PRO A 79 -9.78 -13.04 2.31
C PRO A 79 -10.47 -13.09 0.95
N PHE A 80 -10.18 -14.14 0.19
CA PHE A 80 -10.92 -14.41 -1.03
C PHE A 80 -12.38 -14.68 -0.71
N ASP A 81 -13.26 -14.06 -1.48
CA ASP A 81 -14.70 -14.27 -1.41
C ASP A 81 -15.26 -14.21 -2.83
N ALA A 82 -15.72 -15.35 -3.33
CA ALA A 82 -16.20 -15.51 -4.70
C ALA A 82 -17.43 -14.62 -5.02
N SER A 83 -18.16 -14.17 -3.99
CA SER A 83 -19.32 -13.28 -4.16
C SER A 83 -18.93 -11.82 -4.35
N THR A 84 -17.79 -11.38 -3.78
CA THR A 84 -17.29 -10.00 -3.87
C THR A 84 -16.09 -9.84 -4.80
N ASN A 85 -15.38 -10.93 -5.10
CA ASN A 85 -14.27 -11.03 -6.04
C ASN A 85 -14.48 -12.26 -6.96
N PRO A 86 -15.43 -12.22 -7.91
CA PRO A 86 -15.66 -13.33 -8.82
C PRO A 86 -14.40 -13.56 -9.68
N LEU A 87 -13.96 -14.83 -9.78
CA LEU A 87 -12.83 -15.28 -10.61
C LEU A 87 -13.05 -15.06 -12.12
N ASN A 88 -14.24 -14.60 -12.53
CA ASN A 88 -14.59 -14.42 -13.92
C ASN A 88 -13.92 -13.15 -14.47
N ARG A 89 -12.78 -13.40 -15.11
CA ARG A 89 -12.14 -12.56 -16.11
C ARG A 89 -12.59 -12.98 -17.50
#